data_AF-A0A8H2LH22-F1
#
_entry.id   AF-A0A8H2LH22-F1
#
_cell.length_a   1.000
_cell.length_b   1.000
_cell.length_c   1.000
_cell.angle_alpha   90.00
_cell.angle_beta   90.00
_cell.angle_gamma   90.00
#
_symmetry.space_group_name_H-M   'P 1'
#
loop_
_entity.id
_entity.type
_entity.pdbx_description
1 polymer ?
#
loop_
_entity_poly.entity_id
_entity_poly.type
_entity_poly.pdbx_seq_one_letter_code
_entity_poly.pdbx_strand_id
1 'polypeptide(L)'
;MTKRILYFVLAIAALFALAFSLHSYLTTSELSFSLLKVYSFHAIASVLVYVAIELLATTLPNQAGYGYLMMMFFKIGIFVLMFQESVFSKESLSQPERIGLVVPLFLFLMAEAIGVGKLLNSK
;
A
#
# COMPACT_ATOMS: atom_id res chain seq x y z
N MET A 1 13.72 -2.35 -16.62
CA MET A 1 12.46 -2.83 -16.02
C MET A 1 12.75 -3.76 -14.85
N THR A 2 13.28 -4.97 -15.08
CA THR A 2 13.51 -5.96 -14.00
C THR A 2 14.34 -5.44 -12.82
N LYS A 3 15.42 -4.67 -13.07
CA LYS A 3 16.22 -4.07 -11.98
C LYS A 3 15.44 -3.04 -11.15
N ARG A 4 14.60 -2.21 -11.78
CA ARG A 4 13.77 -1.20 -11.10
C ARG A 4 12.68 -1.85 -10.26
N ILE A 5 11.98 -2.83 -10.84
CA ILE A 5 10.99 -3.65 -10.13
C ILE A 5 11.64 -4.33 -8.93
N LEU A 6 12.81 -4.96 -9.10
CA LEU A 6 13.53 -5.63 -8.01
C LEU A 6 13.86 -4.65 -6.87
N TYR A 7 14.42 -3.48 -7.18
CA TYR A 7 14.73 -2.48 -6.16
C TYR A 7 13.48 -1.97 -5.43
N PHE A 8 12.38 -1.76 -6.17
CA PHE A 8 11.12 -1.35 -5.55
C PHE A 8 10.54 -2.45 -4.66
N VAL A 9 10.56 -3.71 -5.10
CA VAL A 9 10.12 -4.87 -4.30
C VAL A 9 10.95 -4.99 -3.02
N LEU A 10 12.28 -4.87 -3.11
CA LEU A 10 13.15 -4.91 -1.93
C LEU A 10 12.86 -3.75 -0.97
N ALA A 11 12.62 -2.54 -1.49
CA ALA A 11 12.26 -1.39 -0.67
C ALA A 11 10.91 -1.59 0.04
N ILE A 12 9.89 -2.10 -0.66
CA ILE A 12 8.58 -2.42 -0.09
C ILE A 12 8.68 -3.56 0.92
N ALA A 13 9.48 -4.59 0.67
CA ALA A 13 9.70 -5.69 1.60
C ALA A 13 10.40 -5.21 2.88
N ALA A 14 11.41 -4.36 2.76
CA ALA A 14 12.08 -3.74 3.91
C ALA A 14 11.13 -2.83 4.70
N LEU A 15 10.34 -1.99 4.01
CA LEU A 15 9.34 -1.13 4.63
C LEU A 15 8.28 -1.95 5.37
N PHE A 16 7.78 -3.02 4.74
CA PHE A 16 6.86 -3.97 5.36
C PHE A 16 7.47 -4.57 6.63
N ALA A 17 8.66 -5.16 6.54
CA ALA A 17 9.29 -5.83 7.69
C ALA A 17 9.50 -4.86 8.86
N LEU A 18 10.04 -3.66 8.61
CA LEU A 18 10.31 -2.66 9.63
C LEU A 18 9.01 -2.10 10.23
N ALA A 19 8.09 -1.65 9.39
CA ALA A 19 6.87 -0.98 9.84
C ALA A 19 5.90 -1.95 10.50
N PHE A 20 5.74 -3.18 9.98
CA PHE A 20 4.92 -4.20 10.62
C PHE A 20 5.50 -4.60 11.98
N SER A 21 6.81 -4.86 12.06
CA SER A 21 7.44 -5.26 13.33
C SER A 21 7.33 -4.15 14.38
N LEU A 22 7.57 -2.90 13.99
CA LEU A 22 7.43 -1.75 14.88
C LEU A 22 5.98 -1.58 15.35
N HIS A 23 5.02 -1.61 14.42
CA HIS A 23 3.61 -1.45 14.78
C HIS A 23 3.15 -2.61 15.67
N SER A 24 3.48 -3.85 15.33
CA SER A 24 3.13 -5.03 16.13
C SER A 24 3.77 -5.01 17.52
N TYR A 25 4.98 -4.45 17.67
CA TYR A 25 5.62 -4.29 18.97
C TYR A 25 4.93 -3.22 19.84
N LEU A 26 4.47 -2.13 19.22
CA LEU A 26 3.80 -1.03 19.91
C LEU A 26 2.32 -1.31 20.21
N THR A 27 1.68 -2.20 19.45
CA THR A 27 0.30 -2.61 19.67
C THR A 27 0.19 -3.54 20.87
N THR A 28 -0.33 -3.02 21.97
CA THR A 28 -0.58 -3.79 23.21
C THR A 28 -2.03 -4.26 23.34
N SER A 29 -2.94 -3.71 22.54
CA SER A 29 -4.37 -4.05 22.53
C SER A 29 -4.67 -5.17 21.53
N GLU A 30 -5.64 -6.03 21.84
CA GLU A 30 -6.18 -6.95 20.84
C GLU A 30 -6.97 -6.17 19.79
N LEU A 31 -6.64 -6.39 18.51
CA LEU A 31 -7.31 -5.78 17.37
C LEU A 31 -8.38 -6.74 16.84
N SER A 32 -9.53 -6.20 16.42
CA SER A 32 -10.59 -6.98 15.76
C SER A 32 -10.20 -7.55 14.39
N PHE A 33 -9.00 -7.23 13.89
CA PHE A 33 -8.47 -7.68 12.62
C PHE A 33 -6.99 -8.05 12.71
N SER A 34 -6.53 -8.83 11.73
CA SER A 34 -5.11 -9.18 11.63
C SER A 34 -4.30 -8.03 11.03
N LEU A 35 -3.44 -7.42 11.85
CA LEU A 35 -2.50 -6.39 11.40
C LEU A 35 -1.60 -6.91 10.27
N LEU A 36 -1.19 -8.18 10.33
CA LEU A 36 -0.40 -8.82 9.28
C LEU A 36 -1.14 -8.83 7.93
N LYS A 37 -2.44 -9.14 7.92
CA LYS A 37 -3.26 -9.11 6.69
C LYS A 37 -3.32 -7.70 6.11
N VAL A 38 -3.49 -6.67 6.94
CA VAL A 38 -3.52 -5.26 6.52
C VAL A 38 -2.20 -4.85 5.87
N TYR A 39 -1.07 -5.09 6.54
CA TYR A 39 0.24 -4.75 6.02
C TYR A 39 0.57 -5.54 4.74
N SER A 40 0.24 -6.84 4.70
CA SER A 40 0.52 -7.69 3.55
C SER A 40 -0.31 -7.25 2.34
N PHE A 41 -1.57 -6.89 2.54
CA PHE A 41 -2.42 -6.33 1.50
C PHE A 41 -1.77 -5.09 0.88
N HIS A 42 -1.38 -4.12 1.69
CA HIS A 42 -0.81 -2.88 1.16
C HIS A 42 0.54 -3.10 0.50
N ALA A 43 1.42 -3.95 1.04
CA ALA A 43 2.70 -4.27 0.44
C ALA A 43 2.55 -4.95 -0.94
N ILE A 44 1.70 -5.98 -1.03
CA ILE A 44 1.43 -6.70 -2.28
C ILE A 44 0.78 -5.75 -3.30
N ALA A 45 -0.24 -5.00 -2.88
CA ALA A 45 -0.89 -4.03 -3.75
C ALA A 45 0.10 -3.00 -4.29
N SER A 46 1.05 -2.53 -3.48
CA SER A 46 2.08 -1.59 -3.93
C SER A 46 3.01 -2.13 -4.99
N VAL A 47 3.42 -3.39 -4.89
CA VAL A 47 4.19 -4.03 -5.94
C VAL A 47 3.36 -4.13 -7.23
N LEU A 48 2.10 -4.55 -7.13
CA LEU A 48 1.20 -4.66 -8.28
C LEU A 48 0.96 -3.32 -8.97
N VAL A 49 0.69 -2.26 -8.20
CA VAL A 49 0.52 -0.89 -8.69
C VAL A 49 1.79 -0.46 -9.43
N TYR A 50 2.96 -0.58 -8.82
CA TYR A 50 4.22 -0.17 -9.44
C TYR A 50 4.50 -0.91 -10.75
N VAL A 51 4.31 -2.23 -10.77
CA VAL A 51 4.49 -3.05 -11.97
C VAL A 51 3.51 -2.63 -13.07
N ALA A 52 2.24 -2.42 -12.74
CA ALA A 52 1.24 -1.97 -13.70
C ALA A 52 1.60 -0.60 -14.31
N ILE A 53 2.09 0.34 -13.49
CA ILE A 53 2.52 1.66 -13.98
C ILE A 53 3.81 1.57 -14.78
N GLU A 54 4.77 0.71 -14.44
CA GLU A 54 5.96 0.51 -15.28
C GLU A 54 5.60 -0.08 -16.65
N LEU A 55 4.63 -0.99 -16.72
CA LEU A 55 4.10 -1.49 -17.99
C LEU A 55 3.36 -0.40 -18.76
N LEU A 56 2.45 0.33 -18.12
CA LEU A 56 1.71 1.42 -18.76
C LEU A 56 2.64 2.52 -19.28
N ALA A 57 3.69 2.87 -18.53
CA ALA A 57 4.69 3.86 -18.94
C ALA A 57 5.59 3.38 -20.10
N THR A 58 5.47 2.13 -20.55
CA THR A 58 6.15 1.67 -21.78
C THR A 58 5.33 1.94 -23.03
N THR A 59 4.00 1.91 -22.93
CA THR A 59 3.08 2.09 -24.06
C THR A 59 2.49 3.50 -24.11
N LEU A 60 2.17 4.08 -22.94
CA LEU A 60 1.48 5.36 -22.78
C LEU A 60 2.16 6.22 -21.70
N PRO A 61 3.41 6.68 -21.90
CA PRO A 61 4.18 7.41 -20.89
C PRO A 61 3.48 8.66 -20.37
N ASN A 62 2.86 9.44 -21.26
CA ASN A 62 2.15 10.67 -20.91
C ASN A 62 0.87 10.44 -20.06
N GLN A 63 0.34 9.21 -20.04
CA GLN A 63 -0.89 8.86 -19.30
C GLN A 63 -0.61 8.04 -18.04
N ALA A 64 0.65 7.64 -17.80
CA ALA A 64 1.01 6.76 -16.70
C ALA A 64 0.74 7.38 -15.31
N GLY A 65 0.81 8.71 -15.19
CA GLY A 65 0.40 9.43 -13.98
C GLY A 65 -1.09 9.29 -13.67
N TYR A 66 -1.97 9.36 -14.68
CA TYR A 66 -3.40 9.10 -14.48
C TYR A 66 -3.68 7.63 -14.18
N GLY A 67 -2.93 6.72 -14.81
CA GLY A 67 -2.97 5.30 -14.46
C GLY A 67 -2.66 5.06 -12.99
N TYR A 68 -1.69 5.78 -12.42
CA TYR A 68 -1.38 5.68 -10.99
C TYR A 68 -2.55 6.12 -10.11
N LEU A 69 -3.18 7.27 -10.42
CA LEU A 69 -4.35 7.74 -9.67
C LEU A 69 -5.50 6.72 -9.73
N MET A 70 -5.77 6.14 -10.89
CA MET A 70 -6.78 5.08 -11.04
C MET A 70 -6.45 3.85 -10.18
N MET A 71 -5.21 3.37 -10.22
CA MET A 71 -4.76 2.22 -9.44
C MET A 71 -4.81 2.48 -7.93
N MET A 72 -4.53 3.71 -7.49
CA MET A 72 -4.71 4.14 -6.10
C MET A 72 -6.17 4.02 -5.67
N PHE A 73 -7.12 4.50 -6.49
CA PHE A 73 -8.55 4.33 -6.18
C PHE A 73 -8.97 2.86 -6.13
N PHE A 74 -8.52 2.03 -7.06
CA PHE A 74 -8.82 0.59 -7.02
C PHE A 74 -8.23 -0.09 -5.78
N LYS A 75 -6.99 0.23 -5.42
CA LYS A 75 -6.36 -0.30 -4.19
C LYS A 75 -7.19 0.05 -2.95
N ILE A 76 -7.60 1.32 -2.82
CA ILE A 76 -8.42 1.77 -1.69
C ILE A 76 -9.79 1.08 -1.71
N GLY A 77 -10.44 0.99 -2.88
CA GLY A 77 -11.73 0.31 -3.03
C GLY A 77 -11.67 -1.16 -2.63
N ILE A 78 -10.67 -1.91 -3.13
CA ILE A 78 -10.46 -3.31 -2.78
C ILE A 78 -10.15 -3.46 -1.29
N PHE A 79 -9.35 -2.56 -0.70
CA PHE A 79 -9.10 -2.55 0.73
C PHE A 79 -10.39 -2.44 1.54
N VAL A 80 -11.23 -1.47 1.21
CA VAL A 80 -12.51 -1.26 1.90
C VAL A 80 -13.42 -2.48 1.75
N LEU A 81 -13.46 -3.13 0.59
CA LEU A 81 -14.25 -4.35 0.39
C LEU A 81 -13.71 -5.56 1.16
N MET A 82 -12.39 -5.74 1.20
CA MET A 82 -11.74 -6.85 1.91
C MET A 82 -11.80 -6.71 3.43
N PHE A 83 -11.74 -5.48 3.94
CA PHE A 83 -11.75 -5.18 5.38
C PHE A 83 -13.07 -4.52 5.81
N GLN A 84 -14.16 -4.75 5.07
CA GLN A 84 -15.45 -4.09 5.27
C GLN A 84 -16.01 -4.25 6.69
N GLU A 85 -15.83 -5.42 7.32
CA GLU A 85 -16.30 -5.67 8.69
C GLU A 85 -15.57 -4.77 9.70
N SER A 86 -14.27 -4.58 9.51
CA SER A 86 -13.46 -3.70 10.35
C SER A 86 -13.71 -2.23 10.03
N VAL A 87 -13.83 -1.88 8.74
CA VAL A 87 -14.00 -0.48 8.29
C VAL A 87 -15.41 0.06 8.59
N PHE A 88 -16.44 -0.77 8.43
CA PHE A 88 -17.85 -0.43 8.66
C PHE A 88 -18.42 -1.09 9.92
N SER A 89 -17.55 -1.40 10.89
CA SER A 89 -17.96 -1.89 12.20
C SER A 89 -19.09 -1.02 12.79
N LYS A 90 -20.14 -1.65 13.30
CA LYS A 90 -21.23 -0.95 14.01
C LYS A 90 -20.76 -0.36 15.34
N GLU A 91 -19.71 -0.93 15.91
CA GLU A 91 -19.03 -0.40 17.09
C GLU A 91 -17.97 0.64 16.68
N SER A 92 -17.81 1.68 17.47
CA SER A 92 -16.82 2.71 17.19
C SER A 92 -15.42 2.11 17.31
N LEU A 93 -14.65 2.16 16.22
CA LEU A 93 -13.26 1.71 16.24
C LEU A 93 -12.48 2.45 17.33
N SER A 94 -11.77 1.67 18.14
CA SER A 94 -10.81 2.19 19.11
C SER A 94 -9.68 2.93 18.39
N GLN A 95 -8.97 3.79 19.12
CA GLN A 95 -7.83 4.52 18.54
C GLN A 95 -6.74 3.58 17.99
N PRO A 96 -6.35 2.48 18.68
CA PRO A 96 -5.41 1.51 18.11
C PRO A 96 -5.89 0.87 16.81
N GLU A 97 -7.18 0.56 16.68
CA GLU A 97 -7.73 -0.01 15.45
C GLU A 97 -7.72 0.97 14.29
N ARG A 98 -8.05 2.24 14.53
CA ARG A 98 -7.94 3.29 13.50
C ARG A 98 -6.50 3.44 13.02
N ILE A 99 -5.53 3.44 13.95
CA ILE A 99 -4.10 3.48 13.62
C ILE A 99 -3.71 2.24 12.82
N GLY A 100 -4.20 1.06 13.23
CA GLY A 100 -4.00 -0.24 12.57
C GLY A 100 -4.43 -0.29 11.11
N LEU A 101 -5.46 0.48 10.73
CA LEU A 101 -5.95 0.56 9.34
C LEU A 101 -5.35 1.74 8.56
N VAL A 102 -5.26 2.91 9.18
CA VAL A 102 -4.93 4.17 8.49
C VAL A 102 -3.42 4.35 8.27
N VAL A 103 -2.59 3.99 9.26
CA VAL A 103 -1.12 4.15 9.14
C VAL A 103 -0.55 3.30 8.01
N PRO A 104 -0.89 1.99 7.89
CA PRO A 104 -0.39 1.18 6.79
C PRO A 104 -0.83 1.72 5.42
N LEU A 105 -2.09 2.16 5.31
CA LEU A 105 -2.63 2.74 4.08
C LEU A 105 -1.76 3.91 3.59
N PHE A 106 -1.55 4.93 4.42
CA PHE A 106 -0.79 6.11 4.01
C PHE A 106 0.70 5.82 3.84
N LEU A 107 1.27 4.95 4.67
CA LEU A 107 2.68 4.58 4.58
C LEU A 107 3.02 3.97 3.21
N PHE A 108 2.22 3.00 2.77
CA PHE A 108 2.43 2.37 1.48
C PHE A 108 2.03 3.27 0.30
N LEU A 109 1.00 4.12 0.44
CA LEU A 109 0.66 5.13 -0.57
C LEU A 109 1.80 6.13 -0.80
N MET A 110 2.47 6.57 0.25
CA MET A 110 3.64 7.45 0.11
C MET A 110 4.80 6.74 -0.59
N ALA A 111 5.08 5.49 -0.20
CA ALA A 111 6.12 4.69 -0.86
C ALA A 111 5.83 4.48 -2.35
N GLU A 112 4.56 4.22 -2.70
CA GLU A 112 4.09 4.15 -4.09
C GLU A 112 4.29 5.46 -4.84
N ALA A 113 3.83 6.58 -4.27
CA ALA A 113 3.94 7.90 -4.90
C ALA A 113 5.40 8.26 -5.18
N ILE A 114 6.32 7.97 -4.24
CA ILE A 114 7.76 8.18 -4.41
C ILE A 114 8.31 7.26 -5.51
N GLY A 115 7.96 5.97 -5.47
CA GLY A 115 8.42 4.99 -6.46
C GLY A 115 7.97 5.34 -7.87
N VAL A 116 6.68 5.59 -8.05
CA VAL A 116 6.07 5.98 -9.32
C VAL A 116 6.60 7.34 -9.78
N GLY A 117 6.71 8.33 -8.90
CA GLY A 117 7.28 9.63 -9.24
C GLY A 117 8.71 9.51 -9.78
N LYS A 118 9.55 8.68 -9.16
CA LYS A 118 10.90 8.38 -9.67
C LYS A 118 10.87 7.66 -11.01
N LEU A 119 9.96 6.71 -11.21
CA LEU A 119 9.78 6.00 -12.48
C LEU A 119 9.43 6.98 -13.60
N LEU A 120 8.44 7.84 -13.38
CA LEU A 120 7.95 8.79 -14.39
C LEU A 120 8.97 9.88 -14.70
N ASN A 121 9.75 10.35 -13.73
CA ASN A 121 10.85 11.31 -13.96
C ASN A 121 12.07 10.68 -14.68
N SER A 122 12.15 9.35 -14.74
CA SER A 122 13.25 8.62 -15.40
C SER A 122 12.92 8.15 -16.82
N LYS A 123 11.73 8.51 -17.31
CA LYS A 123 11.11 8.09 -18.57
C LYS A 123 10.90 9.31 -19.45
#